data_AF-A0A9J6BVY8-F1
#
_entry.id   AF-A0A9J6BVY8-F1
#
_cell.length_a   1.000
_cell.length_b   1.000
_cell.length_c   1.000
_cell.angle_alpha   90.00
_cell.angle_beta   90.00
_cell.angle_gamma   90.00
#
_symmetry.space_group_name_H-M   'P 1'
#
loop_
_entity.id
_entity.type
_entity.pdbx_description
1 polymer ?
#
loop_
_entity_poly.entity_id
_entity_poly.type
_entity_poly.pdbx_seq_one_letter_code
_entity_poly.pdbx_strand_id
1 'polypeptide(L)'
;MWPSDYLTRCFPKYYYFFGINTGIILGYDCSQNACQQSINRTLPAFDYIIVGSGAAGSVLAYRLAQANTARKVLLIEAGGIPIIESVPPRLFPFNLNNSATYNYNVQNSSNYGQAFKNGVNANCGKSIGGSTEINAMIYVCGTDDNYNQWANAAGDPSWNYTNMLHMSKTSIYDRSCINDIILCKLSFN
;
A
#
# COMPACT_ATOMS: atom_id res chain seq x y z
N MET A 1 18.67 14.16 -18.44
CA MET A 1 19.79 13.25 -18.18
C MET A 1 20.14 13.41 -16.72
N TRP A 2 19.53 12.61 -15.84
CA TRP A 2 19.77 12.63 -14.40
C TRP A 2 20.54 11.35 -14.03
N PRO A 3 21.59 11.41 -13.17
CA PRO A 3 22.43 10.26 -12.87
C PRO A 3 21.71 9.22 -12.01
N SER A 4 22.02 7.94 -12.23
CA SER A 4 21.42 6.74 -11.64
C SER A 4 21.69 6.49 -10.15
N ASP A 5 22.40 7.39 -9.46
CA ASP A 5 23.10 7.03 -8.22
C ASP A 5 22.46 7.64 -6.95
N TYR A 6 21.19 8.05 -7.00
CA TYR A 6 20.54 8.76 -5.89
C TYR A 6 19.74 7.90 -4.89
N LEU A 7 19.70 6.57 -5.03
CA LEU A 7 18.81 5.71 -4.23
C LEU A 7 19.47 4.98 -3.03
N THR A 8 20.74 5.23 -2.71
CA THR A 8 21.49 4.47 -1.69
C THR A 8 21.74 5.18 -0.36
N ARG A 9 20.96 6.22 0.01
CA ARG A 9 21.09 6.84 1.33
C ARG A 9 19.75 6.91 2.05
N CYS A 10 19.66 6.20 3.18
CA CYS A 10 18.70 6.49 4.23
C CYS A 10 18.87 7.97 4.63
N PHE A 11 17.96 8.84 4.18
CA PHE A 11 17.97 10.24 4.58
C PHE A 11 17.20 10.41 5.89
N PRO A 12 17.83 10.90 6.97
CA PRO A 12 17.11 11.52 8.06
C PRO A 12 16.89 12.99 7.69
N LYS A 13 15.65 13.46 7.56
CA LYS A 13 15.23 14.84 7.85
C LYS A 13 13.71 15.04 7.67
N TYR A 14 13.04 15.03 8.83
CA TYR A 14 11.83 15.76 9.24
C TYR A 14 10.56 15.77 8.36
N TYR A 15 9.47 15.41 9.05
CA TYR A 15 8.05 15.39 8.64
C TYR A 15 7.59 14.24 7.74
N TYR A 16 7.59 13.03 8.31
CA TYR A 16 6.71 11.95 7.89
C TYR A 16 6.00 11.40 9.13
N PHE A 17 4.70 11.69 9.26
CA PHE A 17 3.83 11.00 10.22
C PHE A 17 2.70 10.35 9.41
N PHE A 18 2.72 9.01 9.43
CA PHE A 18 1.83 8.03 8.80
C PHE A 18 1.71 8.00 7.28
N GLY A 19 2.86 7.86 6.62
CA GLY A 19 2.99 7.09 5.38
C GLY A 19 4.01 5.99 5.63
N ILE A 20 3.76 4.79 5.14
CA ILE A 20 4.60 3.60 5.32
C ILE A 20 6.07 3.98 5.10
N ASN A 21 6.93 3.67 6.09
CA ASN A 21 8.38 3.87 6.04
C ASN A 21 8.90 3.52 4.64
N THR A 22 9.50 4.49 3.96
CA THR A 22 10.27 4.27 2.74
C THR A 22 11.53 3.47 3.10
N GLY A 23 11.37 2.16 3.26
CA GLY A 23 12.45 1.23 2.98
C GLY A 23 12.85 1.44 1.52
N ILE A 24 14.14 1.27 1.22
CA ILE A 24 14.59 1.22 -0.17
C ILE A 24 13.94 -0.02 -0.78
N ILE A 25 12.82 0.20 -1.46
CA ILE A 25 12.24 -0.77 -2.35
C ILE A 25 13.13 -0.74 -3.59
N LEU A 26 13.97 -1.76 -3.76
CA LEU A 26 14.61 -2.01 -5.05
C LEU A 26 13.52 -2.45 -6.01
N GLY A 27 12.79 -1.48 -6.55
CA GLY A 27 11.91 -1.68 -7.69
C GLY A 27 12.80 -2.07 -8.85
N TYR A 28 12.75 -3.32 -9.27
CA TYR A 28 13.25 -3.67 -10.58
C TYR A 28 12.28 -3.05 -11.58
N ASP A 29 12.64 -1.88 -12.12
CA ASP A 29 11.96 -1.33 -13.29
C ASP A 29 12.33 -2.24 -14.47
N CYS A 30 11.45 -3.20 -14.77
CA CYS A 30 11.60 -4.04 -15.94
C CYS A 30 11.31 -3.14 -17.16
N SER A 31 12.35 -2.44 -17.64
CA SER A 31 12.27 -1.70 -18.89
C SER A 31 11.77 -2.64 -19.98
N GLN A 32 10.93 -2.14 -20.89
CA GLN A 32 10.29 -2.90 -21.97
C GLN A 32 11.27 -3.81 -22.75
N ASN A 33 12.56 -3.43 -22.83
CA ASN A 33 13.60 -4.21 -23.49
C ASN A 33 14.18 -5.36 -22.63
N ALA A 34 14.06 -5.31 -21.30
CA ALA A 34 14.47 -6.38 -20.39
C ALA A 34 13.38 -7.48 -20.26
N CYS A 35 12.11 -7.12 -20.47
CA CYS A 35 10.98 -8.05 -20.38
C CYS A 35 10.91 -9.03 -21.57
N GLN A 36 11.49 -8.67 -22.73
CA GLN A 36 11.57 -9.56 -23.90
C GLN A 36 12.69 -10.61 -23.83
N GLN A 37 13.64 -10.51 -22.89
CA GLN A 37 14.74 -11.47 -22.75
C GLN A 37 14.50 -12.55 -21.68
N SER A 38 13.31 -12.67 -21.10
CA SER A 38 13.08 -13.52 -19.93
C SER A 38 11.89 -14.48 -20.00
N ILE A 39 11.57 -15.03 -21.18
CA ILE A 39 10.60 -16.14 -21.24
C ILE A 39 11.18 -17.45 -20.63
N ASN A 40 12.51 -17.53 -20.44
CA ASN A 40 13.22 -18.71 -19.91
C ASN A 40 13.87 -18.53 -18.53
N ARG A 41 13.60 -17.44 -17.80
CA ARG A 41 14.06 -17.32 -16.40
C ARG A 41 12.92 -17.66 -15.46
N THR A 42 12.93 -18.88 -14.93
CA THR A 42 12.15 -19.22 -13.74
C THR A 42 12.56 -18.26 -12.64
N LEU A 43 11.62 -17.45 -12.13
CA LEU A 43 11.88 -16.64 -10.95
C LEU A 43 12.32 -17.56 -9.80
N PRO A 44 13.21 -17.11 -8.90
CA PRO A 44 13.53 -17.87 -7.71
C PRO A 44 12.23 -18.15 -6.93
N ALA A 45 12.17 -19.29 -6.24
CA ALA A 45 11.04 -19.60 -5.37
C ALA A 45 10.91 -18.55 -4.24
N PHE A 46 9.67 -18.16 -3.95
CA PHE A 46 9.31 -17.26 -2.86
C PHE A 46 8.50 -18.02 -1.81
N ASP A 47 8.67 -17.68 -0.54
CA ASP A 47 7.89 -18.25 0.56
C ASP A 47 6.50 -17.60 0.63
N TYR A 48 6.42 -16.32 0.28
CA TYR A 48 5.18 -15.56 0.27
C TYR A 48 5.08 -14.70 -0.99
N ILE A 49 3.89 -14.67 -1.59
CA ILE A 49 3.54 -13.75 -2.67
C ILE A 49 2.38 -12.90 -2.17
N ILE A 50 2.57 -11.59 -2.14
CA ILE A 50 1.59 -10.60 -1.70
C ILE A 50 1.18 -9.78 -2.92
N VAL A 51 -0.12 -9.73 -3.17
CA VAL A 51 -0.68 -8.99 -4.30
C VAL A 51 -1.34 -7.71 -3.76
N GLY A 52 -0.79 -6.57 -4.18
CA GLY A 52 -1.15 -5.22 -3.74
C GLY A 52 -0.19 -4.67 -2.69
N SER A 53 0.58 -3.64 -3.04
CA SER A 53 1.43 -2.85 -2.14
C SER A 53 0.63 -1.71 -1.48
N GLY A 54 -0.63 -1.97 -1.11
CA GLY A 54 -1.48 -1.03 -0.38
C GLY A 54 -1.16 -0.99 1.12
N ALA A 55 -2.06 -0.37 1.90
CA ALA A 55 -1.94 -0.24 3.36
C ALA A 55 -1.66 -1.58 4.07
N ALA A 56 -2.48 -2.60 3.79
CA ALA A 56 -2.34 -3.92 4.43
C ALA A 56 -1.16 -4.73 3.86
N GLY A 57 -1.03 -4.77 2.53
CA GLY A 57 -0.02 -5.59 1.86
C GLY A 57 1.41 -5.16 2.15
N SER A 58 1.67 -3.85 2.20
CA SER A 58 3.00 -3.32 2.55
C SER A 58 3.39 -3.66 3.99
N VAL A 59 2.44 -3.53 4.94
CA VAL A 59 2.67 -3.89 6.34
C VAL A 59 2.91 -5.39 6.49
N LEU A 60 2.12 -6.22 5.81
CA LEU A 60 2.29 -7.68 5.85
C LEU A 60 3.65 -8.09 5.28
N ALA A 61 4.04 -7.54 4.13
CA ALA A 61 5.33 -7.82 3.50
C ALA A 61 6.49 -7.48 4.44
N TYR A 62 6.43 -6.29 5.03
CA TYR A 62 7.39 -5.83 6.02
C TYR A 62 7.46 -6.75 7.23
N ARG A 63 6.33 -7.12 7.84
CA ARG A 63 6.29 -7.98 9.03
C ARG A 63 6.81 -9.39 8.76
N LEU A 64 6.48 -9.96 7.60
CA LEU A 64 6.94 -11.29 7.21
C LEU A 64 8.46 -11.32 7.00
N ALA A 65 9.00 -10.32 6.32
CA ALA A 65 10.44 -10.14 6.13
C ALA A 65 11.16 -9.86 7.46
N GLN A 66 10.57 -9.05 8.34
CA GLN A 66 11.14 -8.72 9.67
C GLN A 66 11.27 -9.95 10.54
N ALA A 67 10.24 -10.80 10.55
CA ALA A 67 10.16 -11.92 11.46
C ALA A 67 11.16 -13.04 11.11
N ASN A 68 11.69 -13.08 9.88
CA ASN A 68 12.78 -13.99 9.50
C ASN A 68 13.44 -13.51 8.20
N THR A 69 14.69 -13.07 8.28
CA THR A 69 15.49 -12.56 7.15
C THR A 69 15.81 -13.62 6.09
N ALA A 70 15.65 -14.91 6.40
CA ALA A 70 15.79 -15.98 5.41
C ALA A 70 14.56 -16.13 4.48
N ARG A 71 13.42 -15.52 4.83
CA ARG A 71 12.19 -15.60 4.02
C ARG A 71 12.30 -14.72 2.79
N LYS A 72 11.88 -15.27 1.65
CA LYS A 72 11.75 -14.56 0.39
C LYS A 72 10.30 -14.12 0.20
N VAL A 73 10.06 -12.82 0.28
CA VAL A 73 8.74 -12.21 0.11
C VAL A 73 8.70 -11.46 -1.22
N LEU A 74 7.80 -11.86 -2.11
CA LEU A 74 7.48 -11.14 -3.33
C LEU A 74 6.26 -10.25 -3.10
N LEU A 75 6.41 -8.95 -3.31
CA LEU A 75 5.31 -7.99 -3.30
C LEU A 75 5.03 -7.54 -4.74
N ILE A 76 3.77 -7.59 -5.15
CA ILE A 76 3.34 -7.29 -6.51
C ILE A 76 2.37 -6.12 -6.49
N GLU A 77 2.61 -5.08 -7.28
CA GLU A 77 1.72 -3.91 -7.39
C GLU A 77 1.39 -3.63 -8.86
N ALA A 78 0.11 -3.34 -9.15
CA ALA A 78 -0.36 -3.00 -10.49
C ALA A 78 -0.15 -1.52 -10.83
N GLY A 79 -0.04 -0.69 -9.80
CA GLY A 79 0.21 0.74 -9.88
C GLY A 79 1.67 1.14 -10.13
N GLY A 80 1.88 2.44 -10.18
CA GLY A 80 3.20 3.06 -10.33
C GLY A 80 3.75 3.62 -9.03
N ILE A 81 4.74 4.50 -9.17
CA ILE A 81 5.21 5.37 -8.10
C ILE A 81 4.10 6.42 -7.81
N PRO A 82 3.91 6.84 -6.56
CA PRO A 82 2.97 7.92 -6.23
C PRO A 82 3.24 9.20 -7.02
N ILE A 83 2.18 9.97 -7.26
CA ILE A 83 2.28 11.29 -7.92
C ILE A 83 2.84 12.33 -6.94
N ILE A 84 3.48 13.38 -7.45
CA ILE A 84 4.12 14.38 -6.59
C ILE A 84 3.11 15.13 -5.71
N GLU A 85 1.87 15.26 -6.18
CA GLU A 85 0.75 15.87 -5.47
C GLU A 85 0.32 15.06 -4.23
N SER A 86 0.65 13.76 -4.16
CA SER A 86 0.33 12.94 -2.98
C SER A 86 1.16 13.31 -1.76
N VAL A 87 2.31 13.95 -1.97
CA VAL A 87 3.25 14.30 -0.90
C VAL A 87 2.72 15.39 0.02
N PRO A 88 2.28 16.57 -0.46
CA PRO A 88 1.76 17.61 0.41
C PRO A 88 0.29 17.35 0.79
N PRO A 89 -0.02 17.24 2.10
CA PRO A 89 -1.38 17.05 2.62
C PRO A 89 -2.47 17.92 1.99
N ARG A 90 -2.14 19.18 1.76
CA ARG A 90 -3.04 20.22 1.27
C ARG A 90 -3.50 19.95 -0.17
N LEU A 91 -2.78 19.13 -0.93
CA LEU A 91 -3.11 18.80 -2.31
C LEU A 91 -3.97 17.54 -2.45
N PHE A 92 -4.44 16.93 -1.34
CA PHE A 92 -5.34 15.78 -1.39
C PHE A 92 -6.47 15.85 -2.46
N PRO A 93 -7.15 16.98 -2.69
CA PRO A 93 -8.17 17.06 -3.74
C PRO A 93 -7.67 16.73 -5.16
N PHE A 94 -6.37 16.89 -5.43
CA PHE A 94 -5.74 16.55 -6.70
C PHE A 94 -5.34 15.07 -6.81
N ASN A 95 -5.36 14.33 -5.69
CA ASN A 95 -5.00 12.91 -5.66
C ASN A 95 -6.11 12.00 -6.19
N LEU A 96 -7.29 12.56 -6.47
CA LEU A 96 -8.47 11.84 -6.93
C LEU A 96 -8.62 11.97 -8.45
N ASN A 97 -9.24 10.98 -9.09
CA ASN A 97 -9.61 11.03 -10.52
C ASN A 97 -8.43 11.23 -11.49
N ASN A 98 -7.28 10.62 -11.22
CA ASN A 98 -6.07 10.74 -12.05
C ASN A 98 -5.48 9.36 -12.39
N SER A 99 -4.26 9.32 -12.92
CA SER A 99 -3.60 8.07 -13.32
C SER A 99 -3.18 7.17 -12.15
N ALA A 100 -3.05 7.74 -10.94
CA ALA A 100 -2.73 7.02 -9.70
C ALA A 100 -3.98 6.50 -8.98
N THR A 101 -5.15 6.55 -9.62
CA THR A 101 -6.40 5.97 -9.11
C THR A 101 -6.95 4.93 -10.08
N TYR A 102 -7.60 3.89 -9.54
CA TYR A 102 -8.33 2.91 -10.35
C TYR A 102 -9.58 3.50 -11.02
N ASN A 103 -10.08 4.64 -10.53
CA ASN A 103 -11.25 5.35 -11.06
C ASN A 103 -12.48 4.46 -11.25
N TYR A 104 -12.76 3.61 -10.27
CA TYR A 104 -13.96 2.78 -10.32
C TYR A 104 -15.20 3.67 -10.33
N ASN A 105 -16.16 3.35 -11.19
CA ASN A 105 -17.46 4.00 -11.22
C ASN A 105 -18.52 3.01 -10.78
N VAL A 106 -19.07 3.22 -9.59
CA VAL A 106 -20.15 2.40 -9.04
C VAL A 106 -21.43 2.78 -9.77
N GLN A 107 -22.03 1.81 -10.45
CA GLN A 107 -23.29 2.01 -11.15
C GLN A 107 -24.40 2.37 -10.16
N ASN A 108 -25.30 3.26 -10.56
CA ASN A 108 -26.47 3.58 -9.75
C ASN A 108 -27.40 2.37 -9.64
N SER A 109 -28.11 2.28 -8.52
CA SER A 109 -29.19 1.31 -8.34
C SER A 109 -30.45 1.99 -7.77
N SER A 110 -31.53 1.23 -7.62
CA SER A 110 -32.72 1.70 -6.91
C SER A 110 -32.46 1.98 -5.44
N ASN A 111 -31.39 1.46 -4.84
CA ASN A 111 -31.13 1.52 -3.39
C ASN A 111 -29.95 2.44 -3.02
N TYR A 112 -29.09 2.82 -3.98
CA TYR A 112 -27.92 3.67 -3.75
C TYR A 112 -27.54 4.46 -5.01
N GLY A 113 -26.84 5.58 -4.84
CA GLY A 113 -26.37 6.42 -5.96
C GLY A 113 -27.43 7.35 -6.57
N GLN A 114 -28.65 7.40 -6.02
CA GLN A 114 -29.77 8.18 -6.55
C GLN A 114 -29.49 9.70 -6.68
N ALA A 115 -28.56 10.23 -5.87
CA ALA A 115 -28.17 11.64 -5.91
C ALA A 115 -27.22 12.00 -7.06
N PHE A 116 -26.69 11.01 -7.79
CA PHE A 116 -25.70 11.20 -8.85
C PHE A 116 -26.30 10.80 -10.20
N LYS A 117 -26.00 11.57 -11.26
CA LYS A 117 -26.50 11.24 -12.61
C LYS A 117 -25.76 10.07 -13.26
N ASN A 118 -24.47 9.92 -12.99
CA ASN A 118 -23.56 9.07 -13.77
C ASN A 118 -22.84 8.00 -12.93
N GLY A 119 -23.43 7.57 -11.82
CA GLY A 119 -22.74 6.70 -10.85
C GLY A 119 -21.99 7.49 -9.77
N VAL A 120 -21.43 6.74 -8.83
CA VAL A 120 -20.59 7.25 -7.75
C VAL A 120 -19.15 6.88 -8.03
N ASN A 121 -18.28 7.87 -8.08
CA ASN A 121 -16.86 7.62 -8.23
C ASN A 121 -16.27 7.05 -6.92
N ALA A 122 -15.68 5.86 -7.03
CA ALA A 122 -14.96 5.19 -5.96
C ALA A 122 -13.46 5.25 -6.24
N ASN A 123 -12.80 6.27 -5.67
CA ASN A 123 -11.36 6.43 -5.77
C ASN A 123 -10.64 5.37 -4.92
N CYS A 124 -9.91 4.47 -5.59
CA CYS A 124 -8.98 3.54 -4.95
C CYS A 124 -7.58 3.81 -5.50
N GLY A 125 -6.57 3.88 -4.64
CA GLY A 125 -5.21 4.19 -5.05
C GLY A 125 -4.59 3.06 -5.87
N LYS A 126 -3.93 3.43 -6.96
CA LYS A 126 -3.24 2.58 -7.94
C LYS A 126 -1.77 2.98 -8.01
N SER A 127 -1.09 2.83 -6.88
CA SER A 127 0.34 3.08 -6.73
C SER A 127 0.89 2.25 -5.57
N ILE A 128 2.21 2.22 -5.41
CA ILE A 128 2.84 1.83 -4.14
C ILE A 128 2.21 2.67 -3.02
N GLY A 129 1.81 2.04 -1.91
CA GLY A 129 1.04 2.66 -0.83
C GLY A 129 -0.48 2.58 -1.02
N GLY A 130 -0.96 2.35 -2.25
CA GLY A 130 -2.38 2.17 -2.58
C GLY A 130 -3.23 3.35 -2.14
N SER A 131 -4.39 3.08 -1.55
CA SER A 131 -5.29 4.15 -1.08
C SER A 131 -4.71 5.04 0.02
N THR A 132 -3.63 4.63 0.70
CA THR A 132 -2.97 5.49 1.69
C THR A 132 -2.33 6.72 1.04
N GLU A 133 -1.85 6.60 -0.20
CA GLU A 133 -1.25 7.73 -0.93
C GLU A 133 -2.27 8.79 -1.32
N ILE A 134 -3.50 8.38 -1.61
CA ILE A 134 -4.54 9.30 -2.08
C ILE A 134 -5.47 9.76 -0.97
N ASN A 135 -5.25 9.38 0.29
CA ASN A 135 -6.17 9.68 1.39
C ASN A 135 -5.94 11.09 1.98
N ALA A 136 -6.85 11.52 2.86
CA ALA A 136 -6.76 12.81 3.54
C ALA A 136 -5.93 12.78 4.84
N MET A 137 -5.15 11.71 5.06
CA MET A 137 -4.33 11.40 6.25
C MET A 137 -5.07 11.53 7.59
N ILE A 138 -6.39 11.37 7.56
CA ILE A 138 -7.19 11.36 8.78
C ILE A 138 -6.91 10.03 9.51
N TYR A 139 -6.40 10.13 10.73
CA TYR A 139 -6.21 8.99 11.62
C TYR A 139 -7.28 8.98 12.71
N VAL A 140 -8.14 7.97 12.69
CA VAL A 140 -9.19 7.75 13.68
C VAL A 140 -9.14 6.29 14.10
N CYS A 141 -9.04 6.05 15.41
CA CYS A 141 -9.18 4.72 15.97
C CYS A 141 -10.66 4.36 16.12
N GLY A 142 -11.01 3.09 15.87
CA GLY A 142 -12.34 2.57 16.15
C GLY A 142 -12.69 2.61 17.64
N THR A 143 -13.99 2.65 17.95
CA THR A 143 -14.51 2.55 19.30
C THR A 143 -14.49 1.11 19.81
N ASP A 144 -14.65 0.95 21.12
CA ASP A 144 -14.79 -0.35 21.76
C ASP A 144 -15.99 -1.15 21.25
N ASP A 145 -17.13 -0.49 21.12
CA ASP A 145 -18.33 -1.09 20.55
C ASP A 145 -18.09 -1.64 19.15
N ASN A 146 -17.38 -0.92 18.28
CA ASN A 146 -17.12 -1.37 16.91
C ASN A 146 -16.24 -2.63 16.88
N TYR A 147 -15.11 -2.62 17.59
CA TYR A 147 -14.21 -3.77 17.59
C TYR A 147 -14.80 -4.99 18.31
N ASN A 148 -15.53 -4.78 19.40
CA ASN A 148 -16.20 -5.89 20.08
C ASN A 148 -17.33 -6.50 19.23
N GLN A 149 -18.06 -5.68 18.46
CA GLN A 149 -19.02 -6.20 17.48
C GLN A 149 -18.33 -7.05 16.41
N TRP A 150 -17.16 -6.65 15.92
CA TRP A 150 -16.38 -7.45 14.96
C TRP A 150 -15.94 -8.79 15.56
N ALA A 151 -15.39 -8.77 16.78
CA ALA A 151 -14.98 -9.97 17.50
C ALA A 151 -16.14 -10.96 17.66
N ASN A 152 -17.32 -10.46 18.04
CA ASN A 152 -18.52 -11.27 18.20
C ASN A 152 -19.02 -11.83 16.86
N ALA A 153 -19.07 -11.01 15.81
CA ALA A 153 -19.52 -11.43 14.49
C ALA A 153 -18.58 -12.45 13.84
N ALA A 154 -17.26 -12.33 14.07
CA ALA A 154 -16.26 -13.26 13.59
C ALA A 154 -16.10 -14.51 14.48
N GLY A 155 -16.60 -14.46 15.73
CA GLY A 155 -16.34 -15.49 16.73
C GLY A 155 -14.87 -15.55 17.18
N ASP A 156 -14.13 -14.45 17.03
CA ASP A 156 -12.69 -14.39 17.28
C ASP A 156 -12.34 -13.22 18.23
N PRO A 157 -11.96 -13.52 19.49
CA PRO A 157 -11.64 -12.49 20.48
C PRO A 157 -10.36 -11.71 20.16
N SER A 158 -9.54 -12.16 19.20
CA SER A 158 -8.35 -11.41 18.76
C SER A 158 -8.71 -10.05 18.15
N TRP A 159 -9.95 -9.88 17.66
CA TRP A 159 -10.47 -8.63 17.11
C TRP A 159 -11.13 -7.71 18.13
N ASN A 160 -11.11 -8.04 19.43
CA ASN A 160 -11.72 -7.21 20.47
C ASN A 160 -10.99 -5.85 20.63
N TYR A 161 -11.64 -4.91 21.32
CA TYR A 161 -11.11 -3.56 21.48
C TYR A 161 -9.70 -3.51 22.06
N THR A 162 -9.44 -4.27 23.13
CA THR A 162 -8.15 -4.27 23.83
C THR A 162 -7.02 -4.71 22.89
N ASN A 163 -7.25 -5.78 22.12
CA ASN A 163 -6.28 -6.32 21.18
C ASN A 163 -6.06 -5.37 19.99
N MET A 164 -7.14 -4.83 19.42
CA MET A 164 -7.06 -3.88 18.30
C MET A 164 -6.38 -2.57 18.70
N LEU A 165 -6.65 -2.06 19.90
CA LEU A 165 -5.99 -0.88 20.45
C LEU A 165 -4.49 -1.15 20.69
N HIS A 166 -4.15 -2.33 21.20
CA HIS A 166 -2.75 -2.73 21.36
C HIS A 166 -2.02 -2.78 20.01
N MET A 167 -2.60 -3.43 19.00
CA MET A 167 -2.03 -3.48 17.64
C MET A 167 -1.85 -2.08 17.04
N SER A 168 -2.87 -1.21 17.19
CA SER A 168 -2.83 0.17 16.70
C SER A 168 -1.68 0.94 17.33
N LYS A 169 -1.51 0.86 18.66
CA LYS A 169 -0.39 1.50 19.38
C LYS A 169 0.96 0.97 18.91
N THR A 170 1.12 -0.34 18.78
CA THR A 170 2.39 -0.93 18.34
C THR A 170 2.77 -0.49 16.92
N SER A 171 1.79 -0.35 16.04
CA SER A 171 2.03 0.14 14.67
C SER A 171 2.55 1.59 14.61
N ILE A 172 2.27 2.41 15.62
CA ILE A 172 2.71 3.81 15.69
C ILE A 172 4.19 3.93 16.06
N TYR A 173 4.74 2.97 16.80
CA TYR A 173 6.06 3.09 17.42
C TYR A 173 7.18 2.27 16.76
N ASP A 174 6.89 1.46 15.74
CA ASP A 174 7.92 0.65 15.06
C ASP A 174 8.74 1.49 14.07
N ARG A 175 10.07 1.52 14.28
CA ARG A 175 11.03 2.33 13.51
C ARG A 175 12.14 1.50 12.85
N SER A 176 11.96 0.19 12.68
CA SER A 176 12.99 -0.68 12.13
C SER A 176 13.06 -0.59 10.59
N CYS A 177 14.26 -0.71 10.00
CA CYS A 177 14.46 -0.72 8.54
C CYS A 177 14.82 -2.13 8.07
N ILE A 178 14.32 -2.55 6.91
CA ILE A 178 14.54 -3.89 6.31
C ILE A 178 14.88 -3.72 4.83
N ASN A 179 15.85 -4.50 4.34
CA ASN A 179 16.39 -4.37 2.98
C ASN A 179 15.91 -5.47 2.01
N ASP A 180 15.12 -6.45 2.46
CA ASP A 180 14.91 -7.73 1.75
C ASP A 180 13.53 -7.90 1.08
N ILE A 181 12.85 -6.80 0.71
CA ILE A 181 11.55 -6.86 0.01
C ILE A 181 11.77 -6.63 -1.49
N ILE A 182 11.37 -7.61 -2.32
CA ILE A 182 11.35 -7.46 -3.77
C ILE A 182 9.96 -6.98 -4.20
N LEU A 183 9.88 -5.77 -4.78
CA LEU A 183 8.67 -5.25 -5.38
C LEU A 183 8.70 -5.41 -6.90
N CYS A 184 7.69 -6.09 -7.44
CA CYS A 184 7.48 -6.21 -8.88
C CYS A 184 6.27 -5.38 -9.31
N LYS A 185 6.46 -4.57 -10.35
CA LYS A 185 5.37 -3.90 -11.06
C LYS A 185 4.83 -4.83 -12.14
N LEU A 186 3.52 -5.08 -12.13
CA LEU A 186 2.86 -5.74 -13.26
C LEU A 186 2.47 -4.69 -14.30
N SER A 187 3.04 -4.81 -15.50
CA SER A 187 2.58 -4.05 -16.66
C SER A 187 1.70 -4.95 -17.51
N PHE A 188 0.41 -4.65 -17.58
CA PHE A 188 -0.51 -5.30 -18.51
C PHE A 188 -0.59 -4.42 -19.77
N ASN A 189 -0.26 -5.01 -20.93
CA ASN A 189 -0.38 -4.37 -22.24
C ASN A 189 -1.83 -4.14 -22.62
#